data_AF-A0A4D7H5Q4-F1
#
_entry.id   AF-A0A4D7H5Q4-F1
#
_cell.length_a   1.000
_cell.length_b   1.000
_cell.length_c   1.000
_cell.angle_alpha   90.00
_cell.angle_beta   90.00
_cell.angle_gamma   90.00
#
_symmetry.space_group_name_H-M   'P 1'
#
loop_
_entity.id
_entity.type
_entity.pdbx_description
1 polymer ?
#
loop_
_entity_poly.entity_id
_entity_poly.type
_entity_poly.pdbx_seq_one_letter_code
_entity_poly.pdbx_strand_id
1 'polypeptide(L)'
;MSTNATSSENCTDSRKTGEAITNIRDLRRGDQVLFDDRSKPLTVVNLGTREFPVVNGEDQLIHLVKVRGDWANAKTYILGTQRNIWTGESTGIICEQTGVVQTLWRVAEATA
;
A
#
# COMPACT_ATOMS: atom_id res chain seq x y z
N MET A 1 1.82 -45.04 6.94
CA MET A 1 1.79 -44.85 5.48
C MET A 1 0.83 -43.70 5.17
N SER A 2 1.23 -42.84 4.24
CA SER A 2 0.41 -41.85 3.49
C SER A 2 -0.18 -40.65 4.24
N THR A 3 -0.14 -39.39 3.78
CA THR A 3 0.77 -38.61 2.90
C THR A 3 0.23 -37.17 2.96
N ASN A 4 1.14 -36.19 3.04
CA ASN A 4 1.08 -34.83 2.51
C ASN A 4 -0.28 -34.17 2.18
N ALA A 5 -0.49 -33.01 2.81
CA ALA A 5 -0.90 -31.80 2.11
C ALA A 5 -0.34 -30.55 2.83
N THR A 6 0.99 -30.40 2.86
CA THR A 6 1.58 -29.07 3.09
C THR A 6 1.50 -28.32 1.78
N SER A 7 0.33 -27.77 1.45
CA SER A 7 0.25 -26.73 0.43
C SER A 7 0.79 -25.45 1.05
N SER A 8 2.11 -25.39 1.27
CA SER A 8 2.78 -24.10 1.34
C SER A 8 2.77 -23.59 -0.09
N GLU A 9 1.67 -22.93 -0.48
CA GLU A 9 1.68 -22.06 -1.64
C GLU A 9 2.83 -21.09 -1.42
N ASN A 10 3.96 -21.41 -2.07
CA ASN A 10 5.13 -20.57 -2.09
C ASN A 10 4.74 -19.36 -2.95
N CYS A 11 3.98 -18.45 -2.37
CA CYS A 11 3.70 -17.11 -2.87
C CYS A 11 5.05 -16.38 -2.90
N THR A 12 5.87 -16.74 -3.88
CA THR A 12 7.15 -16.12 -4.15
C THR A 12 6.82 -14.66 -4.36
N ASP A 13 7.34 -13.83 -3.48
CA ASP A 13 7.01 -12.42 -3.44
C ASP A 13 7.49 -11.76 -4.74
N SER A 14 6.58 -11.58 -5.70
CA SER A 14 6.90 -11.05 -7.02
C SER A 14 7.11 -9.53 -7.02
N ARG A 15 7.09 -8.89 -5.84
CA ARG A 15 7.15 -7.44 -5.67
C ARG A 15 8.61 -7.00 -5.82
N LYS A 16 8.95 -6.26 -6.89
CA LYS A 16 10.34 -5.84 -7.10
C LYS A 16 10.65 -4.48 -6.48
N THR A 17 11.87 -4.39 -5.98
CA THR A 17 12.50 -3.15 -5.51
C THR A 17 12.52 -2.09 -6.61
N GLY A 18 12.22 -0.83 -6.25
CA GLY A 18 12.32 0.30 -7.17
C GLY A 18 11.21 0.37 -8.22
N GLU A 19 10.25 -0.56 -8.20
CA GLU A 19 9.03 -0.46 -9.00
C GLU A 19 8.03 0.51 -8.33
N ALA A 20 7.25 1.19 -9.17
CA ALA A 20 6.15 2.02 -8.72
C ALA A 20 5.05 1.12 -8.14
N ILE A 21 4.57 1.49 -6.96
CA ILE A 21 3.42 0.85 -6.32
C ILE A 21 2.17 1.39 -7.00
N THR A 22 1.51 0.54 -7.78
CA THR A 22 0.26 0.86 -8.47
C THR A 22 -0.97 0.52 -7.62
N ASN A 23 -0.82 -0.32 -6.60
CA ASN A 23 -1.89 -0.73 -5.70
C ASN A 23 -1.42 -0.80 -4.23
N ILE A 24 -2.01 0.01 -3.36
CA ILE A 24 -1.64 0.05 -1.93
C ILE A 24 -2.02 -1.22 -1.17
N ARG A 25 -2.86 -2.10 -1.73
CA ARG A 25 -3.14 -3.43 -1.14
C ARG A 25 -1.91 -4.33 -1.13
N ASP A 26 -0.94 -4.05 -2.01
CA ASP A 26 0.30 -4.84 -2.10
C ASP A 26 1.30 -4.47 -1.00
N LEU A 27 0.94 -3.51 -0.15
CA LEU A 27 1.73 -3.10 1.00
C LEU A 27 1.42 -3.96 2.23
N ARG A 28 2.48 -4.33 2.92
CA ARG A 28 2.45 -5.06 4.18
C ARG A 28 3.04 -4.20 5.28
N ARG A 29 2.65 -4.50 6.52
CA ARG A 29 3.29 -3.86 7.69
C ARG A 29 4.78 -4.16 7.68
N GLY A 30 5.60 -3.12 7.87
CA GLY A 30 7.05 -3.19 7.76
C GLY A 30 7.61 -2.82 6.39
N ASP A 31 6.80 -2.83 5.33
CA ASP A 31 7.26 -2.37 4.02
C ASP A 31 7.69 -0.90 4.10
N GLN A 32 8.79 -0.57 3.43
CA GLN A 32 9.25 0.80 3.29
C GLN A 32 8.82 1.35 1.93
N VAL A 33 8.28 2.57 1.94
CA VAL A 33 7.81 3.27 0.76
C VAL A 33 8.41 4.66 0.67
N LEU A 34 8.54 5.17 -0.55
CA LEU A 34 9.00 6.52 -0.84
C LEU A 34 7.93 7.25 -1.63
N PHE A 35 7.71 8.52 -1.30
CA PHE A 35 7.02 9.43 -2.20
C PHE A 35 7.92 9.79 -3.39
N ASP A 36 7.38 10.57 -4.32
CA ASP A 36 7.99 10.86 -5.61
C ASP A 36 9.40 11.49 -5.50
N ASP A 37 9.64 12.28 -4.45
CA ASP A 37 10.93 12.90 -4.18
C ASP A 37 12.03 11.91 -3.75
N ARG A 38 11.66 10.66 -3.44
CA ARG A 38 12.53 9.56 -3.01
C ARG A 38 13.51 9.92 -1.90
N SER A 39 13.21 10.96 -1.10
CA SER A 39 14.18 11.55 -0.19
C SER A 39 14.16 10.93 1.21
N LYS A 40 13.00 10.45 1.68
CA LYS A 40 12.82 9.96 3.06
C LYS A 40 11.88 8.74 3.12
N PRO A 41 12.38 7.55 3.49
CA PRO A 41 11.59 6.31 3.45
C PRO A 41 10.57 6.24 4.60
N LEU A 42 9.30 6.07 4.28
CA LEU A 42 8.23 5.89 5.26
C LEU A 42 7.97 4.39 5.47
N THR A 43 7.83 3.97 6.72
CA THR A 43 7.51 2.57 7.06
C THR A 43 6.00 2.40 7.18
N VAL A 44 5.45 1.35 6.59
CA VAL A 44 4.05 0.95 6.78
C VAL A 44 3.87 0.42 8.20
N VAL A 45 3.10 1.14 9.00
CA VAL A 45 2.85 0.80 10.41
C VAL A 45 1.48 0.20 10.65
N ASN A 46 0.50 0.47 9.78
CA ASN A 46 -0.84 -0.11 9.88
C ASN A 46 -1.53 -0.20 8.51
N LEU A 47 -2.47 -1.12 8.39
CA LEU A 47 -3.32 -1.33 7.23
C LEU A 47 -4.79 -1.23 7.66
N GLY A 48 -5.66 -0.78 6.76
CA GLY A 48 -7.09 -0.68 7.02
C GLY A 48 -7.91 -0.70 5.74
N THR A 49 -9.20 -0.92 5.91
CA THR A 49 -10.19 -0.86 4.84
C THR A 49 -11.42 -0.11 5.35
N ARG A 50 -11.99 0.73 4.50
CA ARG A 50 -13.26 1.40 4.76
C ARG A 50 -14.18 1.18 3.57
N GLU A 51 -15.36 0.63 3.85
CA GLU A 51 -16.44 0.51 2.87
C GLU A 51 -17.32 1.76 3.00
N PHE A 52 -17.63 2.40 1.88
CA PHE A 52 -18.62 3.47 1.84
C PHE A 52 -19.84 2.98 1.06
N PRO A 53 -21.05 3.14 1.61
CA PRO A 53 -22.25 2.94 0.83
C PRO A 53 -22.30 3.97 -0.31
N VAL A 54 -22.70 3.50 -1.50
CA VAL A 54 -22.94 4.23 -2.75
C VAL A 54 -22.90 5.76 -2.63
N VAL A 55 -21.84 6.38 -3.16
CA VAL A 55 -21.82 7.82 -3.45
C VAL A 55 -21.86 7.95 -4.97
N ASN A 56 -22.85 8.67 -5.51
CA ASN A 56 -23.07 8.86 -6.96
C ASN A 56 -23.35 7.58 -7.77
N GLY A 57 -23.92 6.54 -7.16
CA GLY A 57 -24.30 5.31 -7.88
C GLY A 57 -23.19 4.26 -8.00
N GLU A 58 -22.02 4.51 -7.41
CA GLU A 58 -20.90 3.56 -7.39
C GLU A 58 -20.56 3.13 -5.97
N ASP A 59 -20.50 1.81 -5.75
CA ASP A 59 -19.97 1.23 -4.52
C ASP A 59 -18.45 1.39 -4.50
N GLN A 60 -17.93 2.00 -3.42
CA GLN A 60 -16.51 2.27 -3.28
C GLN A 60 -15.92 1.58 -2.05
N LEU A 61 -14.81 0.88 -2.29
CA LEU A 61 -13.94 0.36 -1.25
C LEU A 61 -12.69 1.22 -1.17
N ILE A 62 -12.38 1.74 0.02
CA ILE A 62 -11.16 2.50 0.26
C ILE A 62 -10.19 1.62 1.04
N HIS A 63 -9.06 1.31 0.42
CA HIS A 63 -7.91 0.75 1.13
C HIS A 63 -7.15 1.89 1.79
N LEU A 64 -6.69 1.67 3.02
CA LEU A 64 -5.94 2.65 3.79
C LEU A 64 -4.63 2.05 4.29
N VAL A 65 -3.55 2.81 4.18
CA VAL A 65 -2.24 2.46 4.67
C VAL A 65 -1.69 3.60 5.48
N LYS A 66 -1.35 3.32 6.74
CA LYS A 66 -0.68 4.29 7.61
C LYS A 66 0.81 4.11 7.49
N VAL A 67 1.51 5.18 7.11
CA VAL A 67 2.97 5.19 7.00
C VAL A 67 3.58 6.23 7.92
N ARG A 68 4.79 5.95 8.43
CA ARG A 68 5.49 6.82 9.37
C ARG A 68 7.01 6.77 9.13
N GLY A 69 7.64 7.94 9.16
CA GLY A 69 9.10 8.04 9.16
C GLY A 69 9.70 7.82 10.55
N ASP A 70 10.97 7.44 10.57
CA ASP A 70 11.77 7.19 11.79
C ASP A 70 12.73 8.34 12.14
N TRP A 71 12.79 9.40 11.32
CA TRP A 71 13.62 10.59 11.58
C TRP A 71 13.00 11.57 12.58
N ALA A 72 13.83 12.47 13.10
CA ALA A 72 13.40 13.56 13.96
C ALA A 72 12.32 14.42 13.27
N ASN A 73 11.17 14.60 13.95
CA ASN A 73 9.99 15.30 13.42
C ASN A 73 9.30 14.61 12.23
N ALA A 74 9.47 13.30 12.07
CA ALA A 74 8.76 12.54 11.04
C ALA A 74 7.24 12.65 11.20
N LYS A 75 6.57 12.97 10.09
CA LYS A 75 5.12 13.00 10.01
C LYS A 75 4.57 11.59 9.77
N THR A 76 3.36 11.40 10.25
CA THR A 76 2.54 10.22 9.94
C THR A 76 1.59 10.58 8.81
N TYR A 77 1.49 9.72 7.81
CA TYR A 77 0.61 9.90 6.67
C TYR A 77 -0.39 8.75 6.57
N ILE A 78 -1.58 9.07 6.05
CA ILE A 78 -2.60 8.08 5.72
C ILE A 78 -2.74 8.12 4.20
N LEU A 79 -2.41 7.00 3.57
CA LEU A 79 -2.52 6.77 2.14
C LEU A 79 -3.80 6.01 1.87
N GLY A 80 -4.56 6.43 0.87
CA GLY A 80 -5.80 5.81 0.45
C GLY A 80 -5.82 5.55 -1.05
N THR A 81 -6.54 4.51 -1.45
CA THR A 81 -6.89 4.25 -2.84
C THR A 81 -8.34 3.86 -2.87
N GLN A 82 -9.12 4.59 -3.67
CA GLN A 82 -10.51 4.26 -3.93
C GLN A 82 -10.54 3.25 -5.06
N ARG A 83 -11.34 2.21 -4.88
CA ARG A 83 -11.59 1.18 -5.88
C ARG A 83 -13.09 1.05 -6.09
N ASN A 84 -13.52 1.10 -7.35
CA ASN A 84 -14.89 0.74 -7.72
C ASN A 84 -15.08 -0.75 -7.49
N ILE A 85 -16.09 -1.14 -6.72
CA ILE A 85 -16.29 -2.54 -6.31
C ILE A 85 -16.68 -3.43 -7.50
N TRP A 86 -17.37 -2.86 -8.49
CA TRP A 86 -17.90 -3.59 -9.64
C TRP A 86 -16.88 -3.76 -10.77
N THR A 87 -16.19 -2.67 -11.14
CA THR A 87 -15.19 -2.69 -12.23
C THR A 87 -13.81 -3.09 -11.73
N GLY A 88 -13.55 -2.91 -10.43
CA GLY A 88 -12.23 -3.10 -9.84
C GLY A 88 -11.22 -1.99 -10.16
N GLU A 89 -11.62 -0.96 -10.91
CA GLU A 89 -10.77 0.18 -11.28
C GLU A 89 -10.39 1.02 -10.04
N SER A 90 -9.16 1.52 -10.01
CA SER A 90 -8.62 2.31 -8.89
C SER A 90 -8.27 3.72 -9.33
N THR A 91 -8.62 4.74 -8.53
CA THR A 91 -8.44 6.16 -8.87
C THR A 91 -7.02 6.70 -8.60
N GLY A 92 -6.05 5.81 -8.35
CA GLY A 92 -4.71 6.17 -7.90
C GLY A 92 -4.59 6.30 -6.37
N ILE A 93 -3.41 6.73 -5.91
CA ILE A 93 -3.06 6.83 -4.49
C ILE A 93 -3.23 8.28 -4.04
N ILE A 94 -3.92 8.49 -2.92
CA ILE A 94 -4.16 9.80 -2.31
C ILE A 94 -3.59 9.79 -0.90
N CYS A 95 -2.89 10.84 -0.52
CA CYS A 95 -2.48 11.10 0.86
C CYS A 95 -3.51 12.05 1.49
N GLU A 96 -4.13 11.65 2.60
CA GLU A 96 -5.16 12.48 3.26
C GLU A 96 -4.63 13.87 3.64
N GLN A 97 -3.33 13.99 3.91
CA GLN A 97 -2.70 15.24 4.34
C GLN A 97 -2.21 16.13 3.19
N THR A 98 -1.88 15.55 2.03
CA THR A 98 -1.20 16.28 0.94
C THR A 98 -1.92 16.20 -0.41
N GLY A 99 -3.03 15.47 -0.49
CA GLY A 99 -3.75 15.24 -1.74
C GLY A 99 -3.15 14.11 -2.57
N VAL A 100 -3.32 14.19 -3.89
CA VAL A 100 -2.93 13.13 -4.83
C VAL A 100 -1.44 12.82 -4.72
N VAL A 101 -1.10 11.53 -4.59
CA VAL A 101 0.27 11.04 -4.65
C VAL A 101 0.59 10.75 -6.11
N GLN A 102 1.56 11.47 -6.67
CA GLN A 102 1.95 11.31 -8.08
C GLN A 102 2.52 9.91 -8.34
N THR A 103 3.48 9.49 -7.52
CA THR A 103 4.02 8.12 -7.55
C THR A 103 4.43 7.69 -6.15
N LEU A 104 4.19 6.43 -5.82
CA LEU A 104 4.69 5.77 -4.62
C LEU A 104 5.67 4.67 -5.03
N TRP A 105 6.83 4.60 -4.39
CA TRP A 105 7.90 3.68 -4.75
C TRP A 105 8.20 2.71 -3.61
N ARG A 106 8.53 1.47 -3.93
CA ARG A 106 9.00 0.48 -2.96
C ARG A 106 10.50 0.64 -2.72
N VAL A 107 10.91 0.75 -1.45
CA VAL A 107 12.33 0.80 -1.08
C VAL A 107 12.94 -0.60 -1.21
N ALA A 108 14.21 -0.66 -1.62
CA ALA A 108 14.99 -1.89 -1.53
C ALA A 108 15.10 -2.31 -0.07
N GLU A 109 14.93 -3.59 0.26
CA GLU A 109 15.49 -4.05 1.53
C GLU A 109 16.97 -3.66 1.54
N ALA A 110 17.37 -2.85 2.52
CA ALA A 110 18.78 -2.63 2.76
C ALA A 110 19.34 -3.98 3.19
N THR A 111 20.08 -4.64 2.29
CA THR A 111 20.88 -5.80 2.65
C THR A 111 21.82 -5.36 3.77
N ALA A 112 21.54 -5.83 4.98
CA ALA A 112 22.45 -5.73 6.11
C ALA A 112 23.66 -6.65 5.88
#